data_AF-A0A4Q1A5H9-F1
#
_entry.id   AF-A0A4Q1A5H9-F1
#
_cell.length_a   1.000
_cell.length_b   1.000
_cell.length_c   1.000
_cell.angle_alpha   90.00
_cell.angle_beta   90.00
_cell.angle_gamma   90.00
#
_symmetry.space_group_name_H-M   'P 1'
#
loop_
_entity.id
_entity.type
_entity.pdbx_description
1 polymer ?
#
loop_
_entity_poly.entity_id
_entity_poly.type
_entity_poly.pdbx_seq_one_letter_code
_entity_poly.pdbx_strand_id
1 'polypeptide(L)' 'MKTTKAIKELVKLTKKDELSKSQKKESKKLLGELKSKNSKLKSELKKTSKKDKKRVKKLKNKQSLIKKAIKKSK' A
#
# COMPACT_ATOMS: atom_id res chain seq x y z
N MET A 1 -6.27 -9.96 3.97
CA MET A 1 -6.29 -9.48 2.57
C MET A 1 -4.87 -9.35 2.00
N LYS A 2 -4.61 -9.93 0.81
CA LYS A 2 -3.32 -9.77 0.09
C LYS A 2 -3.14 -8.30 -0.33
N THR A 3 -1.96 -7.72 -0.11
CA THR A 3 -1.66 -6.29 -0.40
C THR A 3 -1.97 -5.89 -1.84
N THR A 4 -1.73 -6.78 -2.80
CA THR A 4 -2.03 -6.57 -4.22
C THR A 4 -3.52 -6.39 -4.49
N LYS A 5 -4.39 -7.12 -3.77
CA LYS A 5 -5.86 -6.99 -3.90
C LYS A 5 -6.30 -5.61 -3.41
N ALA A 6 -5.80 -5.17 -2.25
CA ALA A 6 -6.10 -3.86 -1.68
C ALA A 6 -5.65 -2.70 -2.60
N ILE A 7 -4.47 -2.83 -3.23
CA ILE A 7 -4.00 -1.85 -4.21
C ILE A 7 -4.91 -1.82 -5.44
N LYS A 8 -5.29 -2.98 -5.98
CA LYS A 8 -6.18 -3.05 -7.16
C LYS A 8 -7.54 -2.42 -6.87
N GLU A 9 -8.14 -2.72 -5.72
CA GLU A 9 -9.43 -2.16 -5.31
C GLU A 9 -9.36 -0.66 -5.08
N LEU A 10 -8.33 -0.18 -4.37
CA LEU A 10 -8.14 1.25 -4.17
C LEU A 10 -7.97 1.99 -5.51
N VAL A 11 -7.17 1.44 -6.44
CA VAL A 11 -6.97 2.04 -7.77
C VAL A 11 -8.26 2.05 -8.60
N LYS A 12 -9.12 1.03 -8.47
CA LYS A 12 -10.44 1.05 -9.11
C LYS A 12 -11.32 2.16 -8.56
N LEU A 13 -11.31 2.36 -7.24
CA LEU A 13 -12.10 3.42 -6.60
C LEU A 13 -11.58 4.82 -6.97
N THR A 14 -10.27 5.02 -7.15
CA THR A 14 -9.71 6.32 -7.56
C THR A 14 -10.00 6.72 -8.99
N LYS A 15 -10.49 5.79 -9.84
CA LYS A 15 -10.83 6.07 -11.25
C LYS A 15 -12.29 6.47 -11.44
N LYS A 16 -13.10 6.42 -10.38
CA LYS A 16 -14.51 6.79 -10.44
C LYS A 16 -14.65 8.26 -10.09
N ASP A 17 -15.43 8.99 -10.88
CA ASP A 17 -15.73 10.40 -10.61
C ASP A 17 -16.58 10.56 -9.35
N GLU A 18 -17.53 9.64 -9.12
CA GLU A 18 -18.35 9.61 -7.91
C GLU A 18 -18.26 8.29 -7.16
N LEU A 19 -18.17 8.41 -5.83
CA LEU A 19 -18.13 7.27 -4.90
C LEU A 19 -19.33 7.32 -3.96
N SER A 20 -20.00 6.18 -3.82
CA SER A 20 -21.07 6.00 -2.84
C SER A 20 -20.55 6.13 -1.40
N LYS A 21 -21.45 6.33 -0.42
CA LYS A 21 -21.09 6.37 1.01
C LYS A 21 -20.33 5.11 1.46
N SER A 22 -20.74 3.94 0.97
CA SER A 22 -20.08 2.65 1.27
C SER A 22 -18.69 2.58 0.65
N GLN A 23 -18.53 2.97 -0.61
CA GLN A 23 -17.24 2.99 -1.30
C GLN A 23 -16.25 3.98 -0.66
N LYS A 24 -16.72 5.14 -0.20
CA LYS A 24 -15.91 6.11 0.56
C LYS A 24 -15.39 5.51 1.87
N LYS A 25 -16.25 4.79 2.61
CA LYS A 25 -15.83 4.09 3.85
C LYS A 25 -14.81 2.99 3.55
N GLU A 26 -15.03 2.20 2.52
CA GLU A 26 -14.12 1.13 2.11
C GLU A 26 -12.77 1.68 1.64
N SER A 27 -12.76 2.74 0.83
CA SER A 27 -11.54 3.44 0.40
C SER A 27 -10.70 3.92 1.59
N LYS A 28 -11.34 4.54 2.60
CA LYS A 28 -10.65 4.96 3.84
C LYS A 28 -10.04 3.77 4.59
N LYS A 29 -10.75 2.65 4.68
CA LYS A 29 -10.27 1.41 5.32
C LYS A 29 -9.05 0.84 4.58
N LEU A 30 -9.15 0.72 3.25
CA LEU A 30 -8.04 0.24 2.40
C LEU A 30 -6.81 1.16 2.51
N LEU A 31 -7.02 2.48 2.52
CA LEU A 31 -5.96 3.45 2.72
C LEU A 31 -5.26 3.29 4.08
N GLY A 32 -6.04 3.10 5.15
CA GLY A 32 -5.53 2.83 6.50
C GLY A 32 -4.67 1.55 6.54
N GLU A 33 -5.17 0.45 5.98
CA GLU A 33 -4.43 -0.81 5.90
C GLU A 33 -3.11 -0.67 5.13
N LEU A 34 -3.13 0.04 3.99
CA LEU A 34 -1.94 0.28 3.18
C LEU A 34 -0.92 1.16 3.91
N LYS A 35 -1.36 2.20 4.64
CA LYS A 35 -0.49 3.02 5.49
C LYS A 35 0.18 2.18 6.59
N SER A 36 -0.60 1.34 7.29
CA SER A 36 -0.09 0.44 8.32
C SER A 36 0.92 -0.57 7.76
N LYS A 37 0.64 -1.17 6.60
CA LYS A 37 1.59 -2.07 5.92
C LYS A 37 2.86 -1.35 5.47
N ASN A 38 2.76 -0.13 4.97
CA ASN A 38 3.93 0.68 4.60
C ASN A 38 4.81 0.98 5.82
N SER A 39 4.21 1.26 6.98
CA SER A 39 4.94 1.47 8.23
C SER A 39 5.67 0.19 8.69
N LYS A 40 4.99 -0.96 8.65
CA LYS A 40 5.61 -2.26 8.95
C LYS A 40 6.79 -2.57 8.02
N LEU A 41 6.63 -2.35 6.71
CA LEU A 41 7.72 -2.52 5.73
C LEU A 41 8.90 -1.56 5.98
N LYS A 42 8.64 -0.30 6.41
CA LYS A 42 9.71 0.61 6.83
C LYS A 42 10.50 0.05 8.02
N SER A 43 9.80 -0.46 9.03
CA SER A 43 10.43 -1.07 10.21
C SER A 43 11.24 -2.31 9.84
N GLU A 44 10.68 -3.21 9.02
CA GLU A 44 11.40 -4.37 8.51
C GLU A 44 12.64 -3.98 7.71
N LEU A 45 12.56 -2.96 6.86
CA LEU A 45 13.71 -2.45 6.10
C LEU A 45 14.81 -1.92 7.02
N LYS A 46 14.47 -1.24 8.11
CA LYS A 46 15.46 -0.77 9.10
C LYS A 46 16.16 -1.92 9.82
N LYS A 47 15.43 -3.01 10.08
CA LYS A 47 15.96 -4.23 10.74
C LYS A 47 16.68 -5.18 9.79
N THR A 48 16.46 -5.06 8.49
CA THR A 48 17.07 -5.96 7.49
C THR A 48 18.52 -5.55 7.27
N SER A 49 19.44 -6.51 7.41
CA SER A 49 20.86 -6.29 7.13
C SER A 49 21.08 -5.80 5.70
N LYS A 50 21.93 -4.77 5.54
CA LYS A 50 22.34 -4.26 4.22
C LYS A 50 23.04 -5.31 3.35
N LYS A 51 23.60 -6.36 3.97
CA LYS A 51 24.25 -7.48 3.27
C LYS A 51 23.24 -8.39 2.56
N ASP A 52 21.99 -8.47 3.04
CA ASP A 52 20.92 -9.23 2.38
C ASP A 52 20.25 -8.40 1.26
N LYS A 53 21.01 -8.20 0.17
CA LYS A 53 20.57 -7.42 -1.00
C LYS A 53 19.26 -7.95 -1.60
N LYS A 54 19.05 -9.27 -1.61
CA LYS A 54 17.83 -9.90 -2.17
C LYS A 54 16.60 -9.53 -1.35
N ARG A 55 16.66 -9.63 -0.02
CA ARG A 55 15.53 -9.28 0.86
C ARG A 55 15.27 -7.78 0.86
N VAL A 56 16.32 -6.95 0.93
CA VAL A 56 16.19 -5.48 0.85
C VAL A 56 15.50 -5.06 -0.46
N LYS A 57 15.89 -5.64 -1.61
CA LYS A 57 15.26 -5.34 -2.91
C LYS A 57 13.77 -5.71 -2.91
N LYS A 58 13.41 -6.91 -2.40
CA LYS A 58 12.01 -7.35 -2.29
C LYS A 58 11.17 -6.39 -1.42
N LEU A 59 11.70 -5.99 -0.26
CA LEU A 59 10.99 -5.10 0.65
C LEU A 59 10.83 -3.68 0.08
N LYS A 60 11.90 -3.13 -0.53
CA LYS A 60 11.83 -1.82 -1.23
C LYS A 60 10.80 -1.84 -2.37
N ASN A 61 10.75 -2.92 -3.16
CA ASN A 61 9.76 -3.05 -4.23
C ASN A 61 8.33 -3.06 -3.68
N LYS A 62 8.05 -3.87 -2.64
CA LYS A 62 6.74 -3.88 -1.97
C LYS A 62 6.37 -2.50 -1.43
N GLN A 63 7.31 -1.83 -0.78
CA GLN A 63 7.11 -0.51 -0.21
C GLN A 63 6.81 0.54 -1.29
N SER A 64 7.54 0.50 -2.40
CA SER A 64 7.35 1.40 -3.54
C SER A 64 5.95 1.27 -4.15
N LEU A 65 5.48 0.03 -4.35
CA LEU A 65 4.13 -0.23 -4.87
C LEU A 65 3.04 0.34 -3.96
N ILE A 66 3.17 0.15 -2.64
CA ILE A 66 2.20 0.69 -1.67
C ILE A 66 2.25 2.23 -1.67
N LYS A 67 3.44 2.84 -1.68
CA LYS A 67 3.59 4.31 -1.74
C LYS A 67 2.92 4.89 -2.99
N LYS A 68 3.13 4.28 -4.16
CA LYS A 68 2.50 4.72 -5.42
C LYS A 68 0.98 4.65 -5.34
N ALA A 69 0.43 3.57 -4.78
CA ALA A 69 -1.02 3.41 -4.61
C ALA A 69 -1.61 4.50 -3.69
N ILE A 70 -0.97 4.74 -2.53
CA ILE A 70 -1.38 5.79 -1.58
C ILE A 70 -1.31 7.18 -2.22
N LYS A 71 -0.28 7.46 -3.02
CA LYS A 71 -0.12 8.76 -3.68
C LYS A 71 -1.22 9.02 -4.71
N LYS A 72 -1.63 7.99 -5.46
CA LYS A 72 -2.71 8.10 -6.45
C LYS A 72 -4.11 8.21 -5.85
N SER A 73 -4.26 7.88 -4.57
CA SER A 73 -5.52 8.02 -3.83
C SER A 73 -5.65 9.31 -3.03
N LYS A 74 -4.64 10.17 -3.07
CA LYS A 74 -4.72 11.54 -2.57
C LYS A 74 -5.23 12.42 -3.70
#